data_AF-A0A7C5D0P9-F1
#
_entry.id   AF-A0A7C5D0P9-F1
#
_cell.length_a   1.000
_cell.length_b   1.000
_cell.length_c   1.000
_cell.angle_alpha   90.00
_cell.angle_beta   90.00
_cell.angle_gamma   90.00
#
_symmetry.space_group_name_H-M   'P 1'
#
loop_
_entity.id
_entity.type
_entity.pdbx_description
1 polymer ?
#
loop_
_entity_poly.entity_id
_entity_poly.type
_entity_poly.pdbx_seq_one_letter_code
_entity_poly.pdbx_strand_id
1 'polypeptide(L)'
;MIVAGIDIGSRAAKVVVMNDNQLLSSAIIDTGPESVKTAYAAIGTALRGTGLELEDIRYTVATGYGRVLVPFANENISEISCHAKGITWYFPSVRTILDMGGQDCKAINCDENGLVTNFVMNDKCAGGTGRFLELIADVLNVPLSDIGDISLATKNAIPFNTVCAVFAKSEAIAYLRKGVPKSDILAGLHDAIAVRSVNLLNRISIQKDFSITGGIAKNKGMVRRLAEKVGLEPLLCPDPQLCGALGAALFAQERLQGKSVEALKAQYGYADGTGEYYITIDMQKCDGCGRCVEVCPAQIFEVKGEGQKRTAMVKDELRRKLALLCPGFGICGKENAVNCHSVCHGSAITHSW
;
A
#
# COMPACT_ATOMS: atom_id res chain seq x y z
N MET A 1 10.67 24.54 3.05
CA MET A 1 10.40 23.95 4.39
C MET A 1 10.77 22.48 4.39
N ILE A 2 11.51 22.04 5.41
CA ILE A 2 12.03 20.66 5.49
C ILE A 2 10.99 19.74 6.12
N VAL A 3 10.67 18.63 5.44
CA VAL A 3 9.73 17.60 5.88
C VAL A 3 10.31 16.21 5.69
N ALA A 4 9.77 15.23 6.40
CA ALA A 4 10.16 13.84 6.25
C ALA A 4 8.95 12.92 6.09
N GLY A 5 9.18 11.85 5.32
CA GLY A 5 8.29 10.70 5.25
C GLY A 5 9.07 9.45 5.63
N ILE A 6 8.48 8.64 6.50
CA ILE A 6 9.10 7.39 6.97
C ILE A 6 8.15 6.22 6.76
N ASP A 7 8.62 5.20 6.06
CA ASP A 7 7.89 3.98 5.76
C ASP A 7 8.58 2.81 6.45
N ILE A 8 8.01 2.36 7.57
CA ILE A 8 8.48 1.18 8.31
C ILE A 8 7.76 -0.05 7.79
N GLY A 9 8.31 -0.64 6.72
CA GLY A 9 7.82 -1.90 6.16
C GLY A 9 8.29 -3.11 6.97
N SER A 10 7.75 -4.28 6.64
CA SER A 10 8.09 -5.55 7.31
C SER A 10 9.51 -6.04 7.05
N ARG A 11 10.13 -5.61 5.94
CA ARG A 11 11.49 -6.00 5.55
C ARG A 11 12.48 -4.84 5.52
N ALA A 12 12.04 -3.67 5.07
CA ALA A 12 12.89 -2.49 4.95
C ALA A 12 12.16 -1.25 5.48
N ALA A 13 12.92 -0.40 6.16
CA ALA A 13 12.52 0.95 6.55
C ALA A 13 13.10 1.94 5.54
N LYS A 14 12.27 2.88 5.11
CA LYS A 14 12.61 3.87 4.09
C LYS A 14 12.32 5.26 4.62
N VAL A 15 13.21 6.20 4.34
CA VAL A 15 13.04 7.60 4.70
C VAL A 15 13.29 8.46 3.49
N VAL A 16 12.47 9.49 3.32
CA VAL A 16 12.66 10.55 2.34
C VAL A 16 12.57 11.88 3.07
N VAL A 17 13.59 12.73 2.92
CA VAL A 17 13.62 14.10 3.41
C VAL A 17 13.45 15.03 2.20
N MET A 18 12.52 15.97 2.31
CA MET A 18 12.21 16.92 1.24
C MET A 18 12.32 18.36 1.72
N ASN A 19 12.61 19.26 0.78
CA ASN A 19 12.48 20.70 0.95
C ASN A 19 11.79 21.31 -0.26
N ASP A 20 10.61 21.90 -0.05
CA ASP A 20 9.85 22.62 -1.08
C ASP A 20 9.72 21.85 -2.41
N ASN A 21 9.12 20.65 -2.35
CA ASN A 21 8.97 19.69 -3.46
C ASN A 21 10.26 19.05 -3.99
N GLN A 22 11.43 19.34 -3.44
CA GLN A 22 12.68 18.71 -3.86
C GLN A 22 13.09 17.62 -2.87
N LEU A 23 13.45 16.44 -3.38
CA LEU A 23 14.07 15.38 -2.59
C LEU A 23 15.49 15.80 -2.22
N LEU A 24 15.77 15.95 -0.92
CA LEU A 24 17.09 16.32 -0.41
C LEU A 24 17.95 15.09 -0.12
N SER A 25 17.37 14.12 0.57
CA SER A 25 18.05 12.88 0.92
C SER A 25 17.05 11.76 1.12
N SER A 26 17.56 10.53 1.08
CA SER A 26 16.78 9.34 1.36
C SER A 26 17.66 8.26 1.98
N ALA A 27 17.02 7.31 2.65
CA ALA A 27 17.69 6.13 3.16
C ALA A 27 16.78 4.91 3.01
N ILE A 28 17.40 3.76 2.80
CA ILE A 28 16.76 2.45 2.88
C ILE A 28 17.64 1.62 3.81
N ILE A 29 17.05 1.11 4.89
CA ILE A 29 17.72 0.20 5.82
C ILE A 29 16.86 -1.04 6.05
N ASP A 30 17.48 -2.10 6.54
CA ASP A 30 16.75 -3.30 6.95
C ASP A 30 15.91 -3.02 8.19
N THR A 31 14.65 -3.48 8.19
CA THR A 31 13.79 -3.37 9.37
C THR A 31 14.27 -4.36 10.43
N GLY A 32 14.66 -3.84 11.59
CA GLY A 32 15.03 -4.64 12.75
C GLY A 32 13.80 -5.13 13.55
N PRO A 33 14.03 -5.93 14.61
CA PRO A 33 12.95 -6.43 15.46
C PRO A 33 12.21 -5.33 16.23
N GLU A 34 12.85 -4.18 16.43
CA GLU A 34 12.30 -3.04 17.17
C GLU A 34 12.06 -1.86 16.22
N SER A 35 10.78 -1.57 15.92
CA SER A 35 10.40 -0.51 14.98
C SER A 35 10.84 0.88 15.43
N VAL A 36 10.83 1.17 16.74
CA VAL A 36 11.31 2.44 17.30
C VAL A 36 12.80 2.66 16.98
N LYS A 37 13.64 1.67 17.28
CA LYS A 37 15.08 1.74 16.99
C LYS A 37 15.35 1.83 15.49
N THR A 38 14.59 1.06 14.71
CA THR A 38 14.65 1.12 13.24
C THR A 38 14.31 2.52 12.73
N ALA A 39 13.29 3.17 13.28
CA ALA A 39 12.89 4.51 12.87
C ALA A 39 14.00 5.55 13.10
N TYR A 40 14.62 5.54 14.29
CA TYR A 40 15.75 6.43 14.59
C TYR A 40 16.99 6.13 13.75
N ALA A 41 17.31 4.85 13.51
CA ALA A 41 18.42 4.47 12.64
C ALA A 41 18.18 4.92 11.18
N ALA A 42 16.95 4.79 10.68
CA ALA A 42 16.60 5.14 9.31
C ALA A 42 16.69 6.66 9.10
N ILE A 43 16.09 7.47 9.99
CA ILE A 43 16.15 8.93 9.89
C ILE A 43 17.58 9.45 10.08
N GLY A 44 18.33 8.89 11.04
CA GLY A 44 19.74 9.24 11.24
C GLY A 44 20.62 8.88 10.04
N THR A 45 20.27 7.82 9.30
CA THR A 45 20.95 7.48 8.03
C THR A 45 20.61 8.48 6.93
N ALA A 46 19.34 8.88 6.81
CA ALA A 46 18.91 9.86 5.80
C ALA A 46 19.45 11.28 6.06
N LEU A 47 19.68 11.66 7.32
CA LEU A 47 20.23 12.96 7.69
C LEU A 47 21.78 12.98 7.68
N ARG A 48 22.44 11.84 7.54
CA ARG A 48 23.89 11.77 7.59
C ARG A 48 24.51 12.57 6.44
N GLY A 49 25.35 13.54 6.80
CA GLY A 49 26.09 14.36 5.83
C GLY A 49 25.26 15.46 5.17
N THR A 50 24.00 15.65 5.55
CA THR A 50 23.17 16.76 5.04
C THR A 50 23.37 18.06 5.82
N GLY A 51 23.94 17.98 7.03
CA GLY A 51 24.03 19.09 7.98
C GLY A 51 22.73 19.40 8.72
N LEU A 52 21.70 18.56 8.55
CA LEU A 52 20.41 18.69 9.21
C LEU A 52 20.30 17.74 10.40
N GLU A 53 19.58 18.17 11.43
CA GLU A 53 19.19 17.37 12.59
C GLU A 53 17.70 17.04 12.56
N LEU A 54 17.23 16.19 13.48
CA LEU A 54 15.82 15.78 13.53
C LEU A 54 14.92 16.98 13.82
N GLU A 55 15.41 17.93 14.62
CA GLU A 55 14.77 19.16 15.04
C GLU A 55 14.53 20.15 13.88
N ASP A 56 15.30 20.02 12.79
CA ASP A 56 15.11 20.82 11.57
C ASP A 56 13.90 20.35 10.75
N ILE A 57 13.44 19.12 10.97
CA ILE A 57 12.29 18.54 10.27
C ILE A 57 11.01 19.10 10.88
N ARG A 58 10.28 19.88 10.08
CA ARG A 58 9.11 20.64 10.53
C ARG A 58 7.84 19.80 10.63
N TYR A 59 7.75 18.72 9.85
CA TYR A 59 6.65 17.77 9.92
C TYR A 59 7.10 16.41 9.38
N THR A 60 6.69 15.35 10.07
CA THR A 60 6.99 13.97 9.72
C THR A 60 5.69 13.18 9.61
N VAL A 61 5.52 12.46 8.51
CA VAL A 61 4.45 11.45 8.36
C VAL A 61 5.08 10.07 8.38
N ALA A 62 4.49 9.17 9.17
CA ALA A 62 4.86 7.76 9.18
C ALA A 62 3.84 6.89 8.43
N THR A 63 4.35 5.87 7.76
CA THR A 63 3.58 4.88 7.00
C THR A 63 4.22 3.48 7.10
N GLY A 64 3.61 2.50 6.44
CA GLY A 64 4.00 1.09 6.54
C GLY A 64 3.46 0.40 7.80
N TYR A 65 3.86 -0.86 7.98
CA TYR A 65 3.41 -1.73 9.07
C TYR A 65 3.75 -1.17 10.46
N GLY A 66 4.97 -0.64 10.63
CA GLY A 66 5.46 -0.11 11.90
C GLY A 66 5.12 1.36 12.17
N ARG A 67 4.29 2.01 11.36
CA ARG A 67 4.02 3.47 11.43
C ARG A 67 3.63 3.97 12.83
N VAL A 68 2.80 3.21 13.53
CA VAL A 68 2.29 3.57 14.87
C VAL A 68 3.37 3.60 15.95
N LEU A 69 4.55 3.05 15.65
CA LEU A 69 5.70 2.95 16.56
C LEU A 69 6.79 3.99 16.24
N VAL A 70 6.54 4.95 15.34
CA VAL A 70 7.50 6.02 15.02
C VAL A 70 7.29 7.18 16.01
N PRO A 71 8.19 7.43 16.98
CA PRO A 71 7.89 8.35 18.08
C PRO A 71 7.85 9.82 17.68
N PHE A 72 8.57 10.19 16.63
CA PHE A 72 8.71 11.56 16.14
C PHE A 72 7.79 11.87 14.96
N ALA A 73 6.89 10.95 14.59
CA ALA A 73 5.90 11.21 13.55
C ALA A 73 4.78 12.10 14.10
N ASN A 74 4.42 13.14 13.34
CA ASN A 74 3.28 14.00 13.65
C ASN A 74 1.96 13.32 13.27
N GLU A 75 1.97 12.47 12.25
CA GLU A 75 0.78 11.80 11.73
C GLU A 75 1.11 10.44 11.11
N ASN A 76 0.13 9.54 11.12
CA ASN A 76 0.20 8.24 10.47
C ASN A 76 -0.73 8.21 9.26
N ILE A 77 -0.21 7.83 8.09
CA ILE A 77 -1.00 7.66 6.85
C ILE A 77 -0.80 6.25 6.31
N SER A 78 -1.85 5.70 5.69
CA SER A 78 -1.80 4.35 5.11
C SER A 78 -0.73 4.25 4.01
N GLU A 79 -0.04 3.12 3.93
CA GLU A 79 0.98 2.88 2.90
C GLU A 79 0.37 2.85 1.49
N ILE A 80 -0.91 2.45 1.39
CA ILE A 80 -1.67 2.44 0.14
C ILE A 80 -1.78 3.88 -0.39
N SER A 81 -2.19 4.82 0.47
CA SER A 81 -2.27 6.25 0.13
C SER A 81 -0.89 6.83 -0.18
N CYS A 82 0.13 6.47 0.61
CA CYS A 82 1.48 6.98 0.40
C CYS A 82 2.09 6.47 -0.91
N HIS A 83 1.97 5.19 -1.25
CA HIS A 83 2.45 4.66 -2.52
C HIS A 83 1.74 5.32 -3.71
N ALA A 84 0.41 5.51 -3.63
CA ALA A 84 -0.35 6.23 -4.64
C ALA A 84 0.13 7.68 -4.80
N LYS A 85 0.26 8.42 -3.70
CA LYS A 85 0.75 9.80 -3.73
C LYS A 85 2.18 9.93 -4.24
N GLY A 86 3.06 9.03 -3.82
CA GLY A 86 4.47 9.04 -4.19
C GLY A 86 4.68 8.75 -5.67
N ILE A 87 3.95 7.81 -6.26
CA ILE A 87 4.11 7.49 -7.67
C ILE A 87 3.43 8.51 -8.59
N THR A 88 2.29 9.09 -8.20
CA THR A 88 1.64 10.14 -9.00
C THR A 88 2.42 11.44 -9.00
N TRP A 89 3.29 11.67 -8.02
CA TRP A 89 4.25 12.78 -8.06
C TRP A 89 5.26 12.65 -9.21
N TYR A 90 5.75 11.44 -9.48
CA TYR A 90 6.61 11.18 -10.64
C TYR A 90 5.80 11.15 -11.95
N PHE A 91 4.64 10.51 -11.91
CA PHE A 91 3.82 10.23 -13.09
C PHE A 91 2.34 10.56 -12.81
N PRO A 92 1.91 11.82 -13.01
CA PRO A 92 0.53 12.26 -12.71
C PRO A 92 -0.58 11.49 -13.44
N SER A 93 -0.24 10.81 -14.53
CA SER A 93 -1.17 10.04 -15.33
C SER A 93 -1.42 8.61 -14.82
N VAL A 94 -0.60 8.11 -13.88
CA VAL A 94 -0.76 6.76 -13.29
C VAL A 94 -2.15 6.60 -12.67
N ARG A 95 -2.82 5.50 -12.98
CA ARG A 95 -4.14 5.14 -12.43
C ARG A 95 -4.17 3.76 -11.79
N THR A 96 -3.23 2.87 -12.14
CA THR A 96 -3.11 1.53 -11.54
C THR A 96 -1.69 1.31 -11.03
N ILE A 97 -1.57 0.79 -9.82
CA ILE A 97 -0.29 0.59 -9.13
C ILE A 97 -0.25 -0.82 -8.56
N LEU A 98 0.84 -1.53 -8.81
CA LEU A 98 1.18 -2.76 -8.12
C LEU A 98 2.31 -2.49 -7.13
N ASP A 99 2.00 -2.40 -5.83
CA ASP A 99 3.01 -2.37 -4.77
C ASP A 99 3.43 -3.80 -4.42
N MET A 100 4.70 -4.12 -4.65
CA MET A 100 5.26 -5.44 -4.38
C MET A 100 6.29 -5.37 -3.25
N GLY A 101 5.79 -5.63 -2.04
CA GLY A 101 6.54 -5.54 -0.79
C GLY A 101 7.21 -6.84 -0.35
N GLY A 102 7.75 -6.83 0.87
CA GLY A 102 8.44 -7.98 1.47
C GLY A 102 7.51 -9.13 1.88
N GLN A 103 6.34 -8.82 2.43
CA GLN A 103 5.40 -9.80 2.98
C GLN A 103 4.02 -9.78 2.33
N ASP A 104 3.71 -8.75 1.55
CA ASP A 104 2.43 -8.58 0.87
C ASP A 104 2.63 -7.98 -0.51
N CYS A 105 1.55 -8.02 -1.29
CA CYS A 105 1.41 -7.28 -2.55
C CYS A 105 0.05 -6.59 -2.57
N LYS A 106 0.00 -5.38 -3.14
CA LYS A 106 -1.20 -4.56 -3.20
C LYS A 106 -1.42 -4.09 -4.63
N ALA A 107 -2.64 -4.26 -5.12
CA ALA A 107 -3.10 -3.61 -6.33
C ALA A 107 -3.95 -2.40 -5.94
N ILE A 108 -3.63 -1.23 -6.48
CA ILE A 108 -4.22 0.05 -6.07
C ILE A 108 -4.64 0.80 -7.33
N ASN A 109 -5.87 1.29 -7.35
CA ASN A 109 -6.31 2.31 -8.29
C ASN A 109 -6.40 3.66 -7.59
N CYS A 110 -6.04 4.72 -8.33
CA CYS A 110 -6.11 6.09 -7.84
C CYS A 110 -6.69 7.05 -8.91
N ASP A 111 -7.08 8.23 -8.48
CA ASP A 111 -7.53 9.32 -9.35
C ASP A 111 -6.37 10.24 -9.80
N GLU A 112 -6.69 11.31 -10.53
CA GLU A 112 -5.73 12.31 -11.00
C GLU A 112 -4.95 13.03 -9.90
N ASN A 113 -5.44 13.02 -8.66
CA ASN A 113 -4.80 13.64 -7.52
C ASN A 113 -3.97 12.63 -6.69
N GLY A 114 -3.90 11.37 -7.14
CA GLY A 114 -3.25 10.27 -6.42
C GLY A 114 -4.05 9.77 -5.22
N LEU A 115 -5.36 10.04 -5.18
CA LEU A 115 -6.23 9.56 -4.11
C LEU A 115 -6.73 8.17 -4.45
N VAL A 116 -6.69 7.28 -3.46
CA VAL A 116 -7.05 5.87 -3.65
C VAL A 116 -8.56 5.74 -3.92
N THR A 117 -8.92 5.12 -5.04
CA THR A 117 -10.31 4.89 -5.44
C THR A 117 -10.74 3.45 -5.21
N ASN A 118 -9.82 2.50 -5.34
CA ASN A 118 -10.03 1.08 -5.07
C ASN A 118 -8.69 0.42 -4.72
N PHE A 119 -8.68 -0.61 -3.88
CA PHE A 119 -7.49 -1.41 -3.65
C PHE A 119 -7.86 -2.84 -3.23
N VAL A 120 -6.96 -3.77 -3.50
CA VAL A 120 -6.99 -5.13 -2.97
C VAL A 120 -5.58 -5.53 -2.57
N MET A 121 -5.46 -6.40 -1.57
CA MET A 121 -4.16 -6.88 -1.11
C MET A 121 -4.15 -8.39 -0.92
N ASN A 122 -2.94 -8.94 -0.92
CA ASN A 122 -2.66 -10.30 -0.51
C ASN A 122 -1.56 -10.28 0.56
N ASP A 123 -1.95 -10.48 1.81
CA ASP A 123 -1.11 -10.44 3.01
C ASP A 123 -0.94 -11.80 3.71
N LYS A 124 -1.85 -12.74 3.49
CA LYS A 124 -1.83 -14.06 4.14
C LYS A 124 -0.84 -15.05 3.52
N CYS A 125 -0.29 -14.76 2.35
CA CYS A 125 0.55 -15.69 1.60
C CYS A 125 1.85 -15.04 1.13
N ALA A 126 2.98 -15.58 1.59
CA ALA A 126 4.32 -15.21 1.12
C ALA A 126 4.54 -15.50 -0.37
N GLY A 127 3.72 -16.37 -0.98
CA GLY A 127 3.79 -16.66 -2.41
C GLY A 127 3.61 -15.39 -3.23
N GLY A 128 4.68 -14.97 -3.91
CA GLY A 128 4.72 -13.75 -4.72
C GLY A 128 5.26 -12.49 -4.05
N THR A 129 5.87 -12.59 -2.88
CA THR A 129 6.41 -11.44 -2.14
C THR A 129 7.95 -11.43 -2.12
N GLY A 130 8.55 -10.36 -1.61
CA GLY A 130 10.02 -10.24 -1.52
C GLY A 130 10.64 -11.35 -0.67
N ARG A 131 9.94 -11.79 0.40
CA ARG A 131 10.38 -12.90 1.25
C ARG A 131 10.46 -14.23 0.50
N PHE A 132 9.57 -14.44 -0.47
CA PHE A 132 9.67 -15.60 -1.34
C PHE A 132 10.91 -15.52 -2.23
N LEU A 133 11.19 -14.36 -2.82
CA LEU A 133 12.39 -14.18 -3.65
C LEU A 133 13.68 -14.35 -2.84
N GLU A 134 13.74 -13.87 -1.60
CA GLU A 134 14.83 -14.14 -0.66
C GLU A 134 15.05 -15.63 -0.44
N LEU A 135 13.97 -16.38 -0.17
CA LEU A 135 14.02 -17.82 0.04
C LEU A 135 14.58 -18.55 -1.19
N ILE A 136 14.15 -18.16 -2.39
CA ILE A 136 14.59 -18.76 -3.64
C ILE A 136 16.05 -18.41 -3.95
N ALA A 137 16.45 -17.16 -3.71
CA ALA A 137 17.84 -16.73 -3.88
C ALA A 137 18.79 -17.56 -3.00
N ASP A 138 18.41 -17.79 -1.74
CA ASP A 138 19.14 -18.65 -0.80
C ASP A 138 19.21 -20.10 -1.29
N VAL A 139 18.07 -20.69 -1.69
CA VAL A 139 18.01 -22.06 -2.23
C VAL A 139 18.90 -22.25 -3.45
N LEU A 140 18.95 -21.27 -4.34
CA LEU A 140 19.75 -21.31 -5.55
C LEU A 140 21.19 -20.84 -5.31
N ASN A 141 21.53 -20.40 -4.10
CA ASN A 141 22.82 -19.83 -3.72
C ASN A 141 23.28 -18.75 -4.72
N VAL A 142 22.48 -17.70 -4.85
CA VAL A 142 22.75 -16.51 -5.67
C VAL A 142 22.35 -15.25 -4.90
N PRO A 143 23.02 -14.11 -5.12
CA PRO A 143 22.59 -12.85 -4.52
C PRO A 143 21.17 -12.46 -4.96
N LEU A 144 20.37 -11.94 -4.03
CA LEU A 144 19.00 -11.47 -4.32
C LEU A 144 18.97 -10.39 -5.41
N SER A 145 20.00 -9.54 -5.48
CA SER A 145 20.14 -8.51 -6.51
C SER A 145 20.24 -9.08 -7.93
N ASP A 146 20.77 -10.30 -8.05
CA ASP A 146 21.19 -10.85 -9.34
C ASP A 146 20.10 -11.72 -9.97
N ILE A 147 19.11 -12.17 -9.19
CA ILE A 147 18.08 -13.11 -9.66
C ILE A 147 17.29 -12.57 -10.84
N GLY A 148 17.12 -11.24 -10.91
CA GLY A 148 16.44 -10.57 -12.02
C GLY A 148 17.20 -10.76 -13.33
N ASP A 149 18.47 -10.39 -13.35
CA ASP A 149 19.32 -10.49 -14.54
C ASP A 149 19.56 -11.97 -14.93
N ILE A 150 19.76 -12.86 -13.95
CA ILE A 150 19.90 -14.31 -14.21
C ILE A 150 18.64 -14.89 -14.86
N SER A 151 17.44 -14.48 -14.43
CA SER A 151 16.18 -14.97 -15.00
C SER A 151 15.97 -14.54 -16.46
N LEU A 152 16.61 -13.45 -16.89
CA LEU A 152 16.51 -12.93 -18.25
C LEU A 152 17.50 -13.61 -19.22
N ALA A 153 18.48 -14.35 -18.71
CA ALA A 153 19.49 -15.03 -19.53
C ALA A 153 18.95 -16.24 -20.31
N THR A 154 17.69 -16.63 -20.10
CA THR A 154 17.06 -17.80 -20.73
C THR A 154 15.75 -17.44 -21.44
N LYS A 155 15.43 -18.26 -22.45
CA LYS A 155 14.08 -18.31 -23.06
C LYS A 155 13.26 -19.51 -22.58
N ASN A 156 13.88 -20.44 -21.84
CA ASN A 156 13.29 -21.70 -21.43
C ASN A 156 12.84 -21.62 -19.97
N ALA A 157 11.73 -20.93 -19.71
CA ALA A 157 11.15 -20.89 -18.36
C ALA A 157 10.56 -22.26 -17.99
N ILE A 158 10.95 -22.80 -16.83
CA ILE A 158 10.39 -24.06 -16.34
C ILE A 158 9.04 -23.80 -15.67
N PRO A 159 7.99 -24.58 -15.99
CA PRO A 159 6.69 -24.38 -15.37
C PRO A 159 6.75 -24.71 -13.87
N PHE A 160 6.27 -23.78 -13.05
CA PHE A 160 5.98 -24.02 -11.64
C PHE A 160 4.46 -24.10 -11.46
N ASN A 161 3.97 -25.18 -10.85
CA ASN A 161 2.54 -25.37 -10.63
C ASN A 161 2.01 -24.65 -9.38
N THR A 162 2.89 -24.08 -8.57
CA THR A 162 2.54 -23.44 -7.31
C THR A 162 3.50 -22.32 -6.94
N VAL A 163 2.97 -21.28 -6.31
CA VAL A 163 3.75 -20.20 -5.66
C VAL A 163 3.85 -20.40 -4.14
N CYS A 164 3.35 -21.51 -3.60
CA CYS A 164 3.52 -21.81 -2.17
C CYS A 164 5.02 -21.90 -1.86
N ALA A 165 5.53 -21.04 -0.97
CA ALA A 165 6.95 -20.96 -0.64
C ALA A 165 7.57 -22.32 -0.27
N VAL A 166 6.82 -23.17 0.45
CA VAL A 166 7.28 -24.50 0.88
C VAL A 166 7.43 -25.46 -0.31
N PHE A 167 6.42 -25.51 -1.18
CA PHE A 167 6.42 -26.42 -2.33
C PHE A 167 7.35 -25.93 -3.44
N ALA A 168 7.32 -24.63 -3.75
CA ALA A 168 8.20 -24.03 -4.75
C ALA A 168 9.68 -24.18 -4.36
N LYS A 169 10.02 -24.05 -3.06
CA LYS A 169 11.37 -24.37 -2.56
C LYS A 169 11.75 -25.83 -2.83
N SER A 170 10.89 -26.76 -2.45
CA SER A 170 11.14 -28.20 -2.65
C SER A 170 11.33 -28.55 -4.13
N GLU A 171 10.50 -27.96 -4.99
CA GLU A 171 10.55 -28.14 -6.44
C GLU A 171 11.82 -27.51 -7.05
N ALA A 172 12.20 -26.29 -6.63
CA ALA A 172 13.44 -25.64 -7.06
C ALA A 172 14.69 -26.47 -6.67
N ILE A 173 14.73 -27.03 -5.46
CA ILE A 173 15.80 -27.95 -5.04
C ILE A 173 15.83 -29.20 -5.92
N ALA A 174 14.67 -29.76 -6.25
CA ALA A 174 14.60 -30.93 -7.12
C ALA A 174 15.10 -30.65 -8.54
N TYR A 175 14.75 -29.49 -9.12
CA TYR A 175 15.30 -29.07 -10.42
C TYR A 175 16.81 -28.83 -10.36
N LEU A 176 17.30 -28.17 -9.32
CA LEU A 176 18.72 -27.93 -9.14
C LEU A 176 19.52 -29.25 -9.07
N ARG A 177 19.01 -30.26 -8.35
CA ARG A 177 19.61 -31.61 -8.28
C ARG A 177 19.62 -32.35 -9.62
N LYS A 178 18.66 -32.04 -10.50
CA LYS A 178 18.60 -32.57 -11.87
C LYS A 178 19.52 -31.83 -12.84
N GLY A 179 20.30 -30.86 -12.37
CA GLY A 179 21.22 -30.09 -13.21
C GLY A 179 20.55 -29.02 -14.06
N VAL A 180 19.30 -28.66 -13.74
CA VAL A 180 18.59 -27.59 -14.44
C VAL A 180 19.30 -26.25 -14.24
N PRO A 181 19.46 -25.42 -15.30
CA PRO A 181 20.02 -24.08 -15.16
C PRO A 181 19.22 -23.19 -14.20
N LYS A 182 19.93 -22.45 -13.34
CA LYS A 182 19.29 -21.51 -12.39
C LYS A 182 18.44 -20.45 -13.09
N SER A 183 18.85 -20.01 -14.30
CA SER A 183 18.09 -19.09 -15.15
C SER A 183 16.69 -19.61 -15.45
N ASP A 184 16.57 -20.90 -15.78
CA ASP A 184 15.31 -21.55 -16.19
C ASP A 184 14.36 -21.69 -15.00
N ILE A 185 14.92 -22.02 -13.83
CA ILE A 185 14.20 -22.06 -12.56
C ILE A 185 13.68 -20.66 -12.18
N LEU A 186 14.55 -19.65 -12.19
CA LEU A 186 14.19 -18.28 -11.84
C LEU A 186 13.17 -17.67 -12.81
N ALA A 187 13.32 -17.90 -14.11
CA ALA A 187 12.35 -17.47 -15.12
C ALA A 187 10.97 -18.10 -14.87
N GLY A 188 10.93 -19.39 -14.54
CA GLY A 188 9.72 -20.12 -14.17
C GLY A 188 9.01 -19.56 -12.93
N LEU A 189 9.79 -19.31 -11.87
CA LEU A 189 9.28 -18.74 -10.63
C LEU A 189 8.78 -17.31 -10.82
N HIS A 190 9.52 -16.47 -11.55
CA HIS A 190 9.08 -15.13 -11.89
C HIS A 190 7.79 -15.15 -12.71
N ASP A 191 7.63 -16.09 -13.65
CA ASP A 191 6.41 -16.25 -14.42
C ASP A 191 5.20 -16.61 -13.52
N ALA A 192 5.39 -17.57 -12.61
CA ALA A 192 4.34 -17.97 -11.67
C ALA A 192 3.93 -16.83 -10.72
N ILE A 193 4.88 -16.03 -10.23
CA ILE A 193 4.59 -14.83 -9.43
C ILE A 193 3.85 -13.79 -10.27
N ALA A 194 4.29 -13.55 -11.51
CA ALA A 194 3.67 -12.57 -12.39
C ALA A 194 2.21 -12.94 -12.70
N VAL A 195 1.89 -14.22 -12.94
CA VAL A 195 0.49 -14.68 -13.09
C VAL A 195 -0.35 -14.33 -11.86
N ARG A 196 0.18 -14.60 -10.65
CA ARG A 196 -0.52 -14.27 -9.41
C ARG A 196 -0.74 -12.77 -9.25
N SER A 197 0.26 -11.96 -9.55
CA SER A 197 0.15 -10.50 -9.47
C SER A 197 -0.84 -9.92 -10.47
N VAL A 198 -0.91 -10.46 -11.69
CA VAL A 198 -1.91 -10.06 -12.69
C VAL A 198 -3.33 -10.44 -12.22
N ASN A 199 -3.50 -11.61 -11.60
CA ASN A 199 -4.79 -11.98 -11.01
C ASN A 199 -5.21 -11.00 -9.89
N LEU A 200 -4.28 -10.49 -9.09
CA LEU A 200 -4.56 -9.46 -8.09
C LEU A 200 -4.99 -8.14 -8.76
N LEU A 201 -4.27 -7.71 -9.80
CA LEU A 201 -4.57 -6.51 -10.57
C LEU A 201 -5.95 -6.58 -11.27
N ASN A 202 -6.31 -7.72 -11.83
CA ASN A 202 -7.58 -7.92 -12.52
C ASN A 202 -8.81 -7.72 -11.60
N ARG A 203 -8.65 -7.83 -10.28
CA ARG A 203 -9.74 -7.59 -9.31
C ARG A 203 -10.13 -6.12 -9.16
N ILE A 204 -9.26 -5.19 -9.57
CA ILE A 204 -9.52 -3.75 -9.47
C ILE A 204 -9.66 -3.06 -10.84
N SER A 205 -9.54 -3.81 -11.93
CA SER A 205 -9.45 -3.33 -13.32
C SER A 205 -8.18 -2.52 -13.60
N ILE A 206 -7.38 -3.02 -14.54
CA ILE A 206 -6.13 -2.40 -14.98
C ILE A 206 -6.43 -1.22 -15.90
N GLN A 207 -5.88 -0.05 -15.57
CA GLN A 207 -5.91 1.14 -16.40
C GLN A 207 -4.62 1.25 -17.23
N LYS A 208 -4.66 2.04 -18.32
CA LYS A 208 -3.55 2.16 -19.28
C LYS A 208 -2.22 2.57 -18.62
N ASP A 209 -2.27 3.53 -17.71
CA ASP A 209 -1.07 4.05 -17.06
C ASP A 209 -0.86 3.30 -15.75
N PHE A 210 -0.03 2.26 -15.87
CA PHE A 210 0.31 1.28 -14.85
C PHE A 210 1.70 1.53 -14.30
N SER A 211 1.89 1.37 -12.99
CA SER A 211 3.20 1.44 -12.34
C SER A 211 3.41 0.30 -11.35
N ILE A 212 4.67 -0.06 -11.11
CA ILE A 212 5.06 -1.03 -10.09
C ILE A 212 5.92 -0.31 -9.05
N THR A 213 5.57 -0.46 -7.77
CA THR A 213 6.32 0.12 -6.64
C THR A 213 6.77 -0.98 -5.69
N GLY A 214 7.56 -0.62 -4.67
CA GLY A 214 8.10 -1.56 -3.70
C GLY A 214 9.45 -2.15 -4.13
N GLY A 215 10.05 -2.96 -3.25
CA GLY A 215 11.41 -3.48 -3.44
C GLY A 215 11.54 -4.45 -4.61
N ILE A 216 10.50 -5.25 -4.90
CA ILE A 216 10.54 -6.22 -6.01
C ILE A 216 10.58 -5.51 -7.37
N ALA A 217 10.10 -4.27 -7.47
CA ALA A 217 10.17 -3.50 -8.72
C ALA A 217 11.61 -3.20 -9.18
N LYS A 218 12.62 -3.41 -8.33
CA LYS A 218 14.05 -3.37 -8.71
C LYS A 218 14.51 -4.61 -9.49
N ASN A 219 13.76 -5.72 -9.41
CA ASN A 219 14.04 -6.96 -10.12
C ASN A 219 13.54 -6.85 -11.57
N LYS A 220 14.47 -6.60 -12.50
CA LYS A 220 14.18 -6.42 -13.93
C LYS A 220 13.48 -7.64 -14.56
N GLY A 221 13.81 -8.85 -14.10
CA GLY A 221 13.16 -10.08 -14.54
C GLY A 221 11.68 -10.13 -14.18
N MET A 222 11.35 -9.76 -12.94
CA MET A 222 9.96 -9.63 -12.49
C MET A 222 9.21 -8.55 -13.25
N VAL A 223 9.80 -7.36 -13.39
CA VAL A 223 9.21 -6.24 -14.15
C VAL A 223 8.90 -6.67 -15.57
N ARG A 224 9.86 -7.32 -16.26
CA ARG A 224 9.69 -7.76 -17.64
C ARG A 224 8.51 -8.74 -17.79
N ARG A 225 8.42 -9.74 -16.91
CA ARG A 225 7.34 -10.74 -16.93
C ARG A 225 5.98 -10.11 -16.62
N LEU A 226 5.94 -9.16 -15.70
CA LEU A 226 4.73 -8.39 -15.41
C LEU A 226 4.29 -7.56 -16.62
N ALA A 227 5.21 -6.83 -17.25
CA ALA A 227 4.92 -6.04 -18.44
C ALA A 227 4.33 -6.91 -19.57
N GLU A 228 4.93 -8.08 -19.83
CA GLU A 228 4.46 -9.03 -20.84
C GLU A 228 3.05 -9.57 -20.55
N LYS A 229 2.74 -9.91 -19.29
CA LYS A 229 1.43 -10.47 -18.92
C LYS A 229 0.34 -9.41 -18.76
N VAL A 230 0.69 -8.20 -18.32
CA VAL A 230 -0.24 -7.07 -18.25
C VAL A 230 -0.52 -6.52 -19.64
N GLY A 231 0.43 -6.63 -20.57
CA GLY A 231 0.34 -6.05 -21.91
C GLY A 231 0.60 -4.53 -21.92
N LEU A 232 1.20 -3.99 -20.85
CA LEU A 232 1.53 -2.58 -20.68
C LEU A 232 2.95 -2.45 -20.14
N GLU A 233 3.71 -1.51 -20.67
CA GLU A 233 5.01 -1.14 -20.09
C GLU A 233 4.79 -0.31 -18.82
N PRO A 234 5.30 -0.74 -17.65
CA PRO A 234 5.08 -0.03 -16.40
C PRO A 234 5.91 1.26 -16.34
N LEU A 235 5.31 2.34 -15.84
CA LEU A 235 6.00 3.58 -15.50
C LEU A 235 6.79 3.36 -14.21
N LEU A 236 8.12 3.41 -14.27
CA LEU A 236 8.99 3.14 -13.12
C LEU A 236 9.75 4.39 -12.71
N CYS A 237 9.66 4.77 -11.44
CA CYS A 237 10.42 5.87 -10.89
C CYS A 237 11.87 5.43 -10.58
N PRO A 238 12.80 6.37 -10.33
CA PRO A 238 14.22 6.05 -10.13
C PRO A 238 14.49 5.04 -9.01
N ASP A 239 13.79 5.14 -7.89
CA ASP A 239 13.80 4.11 -6.85
C ASP A 239 12.37 3.78 -6.39
N PRO A 240 11.78 2.67 -6.89
CA PRO A 240 10.41 2.29 -6.56
C PRO A 240 10.20 1.85 -5.11
N GLN A 241 11.29 1.52 -4.38
CA GLN A 241 11.22 1.14 -2.98
C GLN A 241 11.02 2.34 -2.06
N LEU A 242 11.31 3.56 -2.53
CA LEU A 242 11.12 4.81 -1.79
C LEU A 242 9.72 5.40 -1.92
N CYS A 243 8.85 4.90 -2.82
CA CYS A 243 7.56 5.52 -3.13
C CYS A 243 6.67 5.76 -1.89
N GLY A 244 6.59 4.79 -0.97
CA GLY A 244 5.83 4.96 0.28
C GLY A 244 6.38 6.10 1.15
N ALA A 245 7.69 6.15 1.37
CA ALA A 245 8.32 7.22 2.15
C ALA A 245 8.19 8.59 1.44
N LEU A 246 8.31 8.62 0.11
CA LEU A 246 8.09 9.83 -0.68
C LEU A 246 6.65 10.35 -0.53
N GLY A 247 5.65 9.48 -0.69
CA GLY A 247 4.26 9.87 -0.50
C GLY A 247 3.96 10.39 0.90
N ALA A 248 4.56 9.78 1.93
CA ALA A 248 4.50 10.29 3.30
C ALA A 248 5.11 11.69 3.41
N ALA A 249 6.27 11.95 2.81
CA ALA A 249 6.91 13.27 2.81
C ALA A 249 6.06 14.33 2.08
N LEU A 250 5.41 13.95 0.97
CA LEU A 250 4.50 14.82 0.24
C LEU A 250 3.27 15.18 1.08
N PHE A 251 2.68 14.21 1.78
CA PHE A 251 1.61 14.50 2.74
C PHE A 251 2.10 15.42 3.86
N ALA A 252 3.29 15.19 4.42
CA ALA A 252 3.88 16.06 5.44
C ALA A 252 4.01 17.51 4.95
N GLN A 253 4.42 17.71 3.69
CA GLN A 253 4.48 19.02 3.07
C GLN A 253 3.11 19.67 2.92
N GLU A 254 2.10 18.91 2.50
CA GLU A 254 0.72 19.39 2.40
C GLU A 254 0.19 19.86 3.77
N ARG A 255 0.44 19.09 4.84
CA ARG A 255 0.07 19.46 6.22
C ARG A 255 0.68 20.80 6.64
N LEU A 256 1.97 20.99 6.38
CA LEU A 256 2.67 22.23 6.69
C LEU A 256 2.15 23.44 5.92
N GLN A 257 1.71 23.24 4.69
CA GLN A 257 1.10 24.28 3.86
C GLN A 257 -0.34 24.63 4.29
N GLY A 258 -0.84 24.04 5.37
CA GLY A 258 -2.23 24.18 5.79
C GLY A 258 -3.21 23.51 4.82
N LYS A 259 -2.70 22.71 3.87
CA LYS A 259 -3.54 21.83 3.05
C LYS A 259 -3.93 20.67 3.94
N SER A 260 -5.11 20.77 4.53
CA SER A 260 -5.76 19.58 5.03
C SER A 260 -6.05 18.69 3.83
N VAL A 261 -5.27 17.62 3.66
CA VAL A 261 -5.88 16.36 3.23
C VAL A 261 -6.80 15.95 4.37
N GLU A 262 -7.97 16.59 4.47
CA GLU A 262 -9.09 15.92 5.15
C GLU A 262 -9.02 14.48 4.67
N ALA A 263 -8.90 13.51 5.57
CA ALA A 263 -8.92 12.12 5.16
C ALA A 263 -10.20 11.96 4.35
N LEU A 264 -10.07 11.97 3.02
CA LEU A 264 -11.19 12.24 2.14
C LEU A 264 -12.26 11.17 2.30
N LYS A 265 -11.85 10.03 2.84
CA LYS A 265 -12.67 8.91 3.25
C LYS A 265 -12.20 8.42 4.62
N ALA A 266 -13.02 8.58 5.65
CA ALA A 266 -12.81 7.96 6.94
C ALA A 266 -13.38 6.54 6.93
N GLN A 267 -12.55 5.54 7.20
CA GLN A 267 -12.94 4.13 7.26
C GLN A 267 -13.09 3.65 8.70
N TYR A 268 -14.23 3.02 8.99
CA TYR A 268 -14.61 2.51 10.29
C TYR A 268 -14.97 1.05 10.17
N GLY A 269 -14.26 0.16 10.85
CA GLY A 269 -14.55 -1.26 10.76
C GLY A 269 -13.41 -2.18 11.13
N TYR A 270 -13.61 -3.44 10.79
CA TYR A 270 -12.65 -4.52 11.02
C TYR A 270 -12.82 -5.61 9.97
N ALA A 271 -11.76 -6.36 9.74
CA ALA A 271 -11.84 -7.64 9.07
C ALA A 271 -11.78 -8.73 10.13
N ASP A 272 -12.63 -9.74 10.00
CA ASP A 272 -12.47 -11.01 10.68
C ASP A 272 -12.37 -12.14 9.65
N GLY A 273 -12.06 -13.36 10.08
CA GLY A 273 -11.94 -14.50 9.16
C GLY A 273 -13.22 -14.82 8.35
N THR A 274 -14.33 -14.13 8.63
CA THR A 274 -15.64 -14.32 7.98
C THR A 274 -15.98 -13.22 6.96
N GLY A 275 -15.29 -12.06 6.98
CA GLY A 275 -15.51 -10.99 6.02
C GLY A 275 -14.80 -9.67 6.37
N GLU A 276 -15.00 -8.67 5.49
CA GLU A 276 -14.53 -7.30 5.68
C GLU A 276 -15.73 -6.39 5.95
N TYR A 277 -15.78 -5.79 7.14
CA TYR A 277 -16.92 -5.00 7.62
C TYR A 277 -16.50 -3.56 7.86
N TYR A 278 -16.34 -2.80 6.77
CA TYR A 278 -16.00 -1.38 6.77
C TYR A 278 -17.14 -0.48 6.30
N ILE A 279 -17.39 0.57 7.07
CA ILE A 279 -18.17 1.73 6.65
C ILE A 279 -17.19 2.84 6.30
N THR A 280 -17.30 3.36 5.09
CA THR A 280 -16.50 4.48 4.60
C THR A 280 -17.36 5.74 4.56
N ILE A 281 -16.89 6.83 5.14
CA ILE A 281 -17.52 8.15 5.07
C ILE A 281 -16.60 9.08 4.30
N ASP A 282 -17.04 9.49 3.12
CA ASP A 282 -16.35 10.44 2.26
C ASP A 282 -16.59 11.86 2.77
N MET A 283 -15.54 12.46 3.35
CA MET A 283 -15.58 13.76 3.99
C MET A 283 -15.71 14.91 2.97
N GLN A 284 -15.39 14.68 1.69
CA GLN A 284 -15.64 15.66 0.62
C GLN A 284 -17.11 15.69 0.20
N LYS A 285 -17.78 14.54 0.27
CA LYS A 285 -19.21 14.40 -0.02
C LYS A 285 -20.09 14.67 1.18
N CYS A 286 -19.56 14.58 2.39
CA CYS A 286 -20.29 14.81 3.62
C CYS A 286 -20.44 16.32 3.87
N ASP A 287 -21.68 16.81 3.81
CA ASP A 287 -22.03 18.20 4.09
C ASP A 287 -22.24 18.50 5.59
N GLY A 288 -22.00 17.52 6.47
CA GLY A 288 -22.19 17.67 7.91
C GLY A 288 -23.63 17.79 8.38
N CYS A 289 -24.63 17.50 7.51
CA CYS A 289 -26.04 17.72 7.84
C CYS A 289 -26.56 16.86 9.00
N GLY A 290 -25.91 15.73 9.30
CA GLY A 290 -26.28 14.85 10.41
C GLY A 290 -27.51 13.96 10.18
N ARG A 291 -28.19 14.07 9.03
CA ARG A 291 -29.41 13.29 8.74
C ARG A 291 -29.22 11.78 8.82
N CYS A 292 -28.04 11.29 8.45
CA CYS A 292 -27.69 9.87 8.59
C CYS A 292 -27.69 9.36 10.04
N VAL A 293 -27.46 10.25 11.03
CA VAL A 293 -27.54 9.91 12.45
C VAL A 293 -28.98 9.69 12.88
N GLU A 294 -29.89 10.53 12.41
CA GLU A 294 -31.32 10.48 12.78
C GLU A 294 -32.03 9.25 12.21
N VAL A 295 -31.67 8.84 10.98
CA VAL A 295 -32.39 7.77 10.27
C VAL A 295 -31.70 6.42 10.33
N CYS A 296 -30.55 6.30 10.99
CA CYS A 296 -29.84 5.01 11.10
C CYS A 296 -30.52 4.11 12.13
N PRO A 297 -31.14 2.98 11.74
CA PRO A 297 -31.83 2.11 12.69
C PRO A 297 -30.89 1.53 13.73
N ALA A 298 -29.64 1.26 13.34
CA ALA A 298 -28.58 0.73 14.19
C ALA A 298 -27.89 1.79 15.08
N GLN A 299 -28.23 3.08 14.90
CA GLN A 299 -27.69 4.21 15.66
C GLN A 299 -26.15 4.24 15.76
N ILE A 300 -25.46 3.81 14.71
CA ILE A 300 -24.00 3.67 14.68
C ILE A 300 -23.26 4.97 14.37
N PHE A 301 -23.96 5.96 13.80
CA PHE A 301 -23.36 7.23 13.43
C PHE A 301 -23.44 8.25 14.56
N GLU A 302 -22.49 9.15 14.59
CA GLU A 302 -22.49 10.41 15.34
C GLU A 302 -21.98 11.53 14.43
N VAL A 303 -22.15 12.78 14.85
CA VAL A 303 -21.55 13.91 14.14
C VAL A 303 -20.49 14.54 15.03
N LYS A 304 -19.27 14.64 14.52
CA LYS A 304 -18.14 15.29 15.21
C LYS A 304 -17.68 16.52 14.42
N GLY A 305 -17.07 17.48 15.11
CA GLY A 305 -16.60 18.75 14.55
C GLY A 305 -17.52 19.94 14.83
N GLU A 306 -17.01 21.14 14.57
CA GLU A 306 -17.71 22.43 14.80
C GLU A 306 -17.82 23.24 13.49
N GLY A 307 -18.88 24.04 13.37
CA GLY A 307 -19.11 24.92 12.23
C GLY A 307 -19.18 24.18 10.88
N GLN A 308 -18.45 24.67 9.89
CA GLN A 308 -18.40 24.06 8.54
C GLN A 308 -17.54 22.78 8.45
N LYS A 309 -16.84 22.38 9.52
CA LYS A 309 -16.02 21.16 9.57
C LYS A 309 -16.73 19.96 10.22
N ARG A 310 -18.05 20.04 10.30
CA ARG A 310 -18.87 19.03 10.95
C ARG A 310 -19.06 17.84 10.00
N THR A 311 -18.80 16.62 10.44
CA THR A 311 -18.85 15.41 9.58
C THR A 311 -19.46 14.22 10.32
N ALA A 312 -20.16 13.36 9.59
CA ALA A 312 -20.62 12.08 10.13
C ALA A 312 -19.42 11.17 10.41
N MET A 313 -19.47 10.44 11.53
CA MET A 313 -18.49 9.44 11.95
C MET A 313 -19.21 8.22 12.50
N VAL A 314 -18.57 7.04 12.49
CA VAL A 314 -19.07 5.89 13.25
C VAL A 314 -18.58 6.02 14.69
N LYS A 315 -19.48 5.81 15.66
CA LYS A 315 -19.17 5.81 17.09
C LYS A 315 -18.04 4.83 17.41
N ASP A 316 -17.05 5.31 18.16
CA ASP A 316 -15.79 4.59 18.36
C ASP A 316 -15.97 3.23 19.02
N GLU A 317 -16.88 3.14 19.99
CA GLU A 317 -17.20 1.92 20.73
C GLU A 317 -17.92 0.85 19.88
N LEU A 318 -18.48 1.22 18.72
CA LEU A 318 -19.23 0.33 17.84
C LEU A 318 -18.43 -0.17 16.64
N ARG A 319 -17.24 0.41 16.37
CA ARG A 319 -16.42 0.09 15.19
C ARG A 319 -16.11 -1.40 15.02
N ARG A 320 -15.94 -2.15 16.12
CA ARG A 320 -15.64 -3.60 16.13
C ARG A 320 -16.87 -4.51 16.16
N LYS A 321 -18.07 -3.94 16.09
CA LYS A 321 -19.34 -4.68 16.14
C LYS A 321 -20.22 -4.38 14.93
N LEU A 322 -19.69 -3.70 13.92
CA LEU A 322 -20.48 -3.22 12.78
C LEU A 322 -21.22 -4.35 12.05
N ALA A 323 -20.60 -5.51 11.86
CA ALA A 323 -21.23 -6.67 11.24
C ALA A 323 -22.47 -7.18 11.99
N LEU A 324 -22.49 -6.99 13.32
CA LEU A 324 -23.58 -7.44 14.20
C LEU A 324 -24.71 -6.41 14.31
N LEU A 325 -24.40 -5.13 14.06
CA LEU A 325 -25.30 -4.01 14.31
C LEU A 325 -25.91 -3.46 13.02
N CYS A 326 -25.13 -3.39 11.95
CA CYS A 326 -25.55 -2.82 10.68
C CYS A 326 -25.69 -3.93 9.63
N PRO A 327 -26.88 -4.14 9.06
CA PRO A 327 -27.11 -5.21 8.08
C PRO A 327 -26.55 -4.88 6.68
N GLY A 328 -25.85 -3.75 6.51
CA GLY A 328 -25.34 -3.30 5.21
C GLY A 328 -26.39 -2.57 4.37
N PHE A 329 -25.96 -1.94 3.27
CA PHE A 329 -26.85 -1.09 2.47
C PHE A 329 -27.98 -1.88 1.81
N GLY A 330 -27.66 -3.04 1.23
CA GLY A 330 -28.61 -3.82 0.45
C GLY A 330 -29.77 -4.37 1.29
N ILE A 331 -29.48 -4.88 2.50
CA ILE A 331 -30.51 -5.41 3.41
C ILE A 331 -31.26 -4.25 4.09
N CYS A 332 -30.53 -3.26 4.63
CA CYS A 332 -31.15 -2.11 5.29
C CYS A 332 -32.14 -1.38 4.39
N GLY A 333 -31.79 -1.21 3.10
CA GLY A 333 -32.65 -0.54 2.12
C GLY A 333 -33.92 -1.31 1.75
N LYS A 334 -33.96 -2.64 1.94
CA LYS A 334 -35.19 -3.43 1.75
C LYS A 334 -36.15 -3.31 2.92
N GLU A 335 -35.60 -3.20 4.13
CA GLU A 335 -36.39 -3.18 5.37
C GLU A 335 -36.80 -1.77 5.81
N ASN A 336 -36.07 -0.74 5.37
CA ASN A 336 -36.27 0.64 5.80
C ASN A 336 -36.36 1.56 4.58
N ALA A 337 -37.55 2.15 4.38
CA ALA A 337 -37.81 3.12 3.32
C ALA A 337 -36.94 4.38 3.42
N VAL A 338 -36.51 4.72 4.64
CA VAL A 338 -35.57 5.82 4.92
C VAL A 338 -34.38 5.25 5.69
N ASN A 339 -33.17 5.51 5.20
CA ASN A 339 -31.92 5.02 5.78
C ASN A 339 -30.76 5.98 5.48
N CYS A 340 -29.56 5.69 6.01
CA CYS A 340 -28.41 6.58 5.90
C CYS A 340 -27.98 6.89 4.45
N HIS A 341 -28.24 6.01 3.48
CA HIS A 341 -27.96 6.26 2.07
C HIS A 341 -29.06 7.09 1.41
N SER A 342 -30.33 6.80 1.71
CA SER A 342 -31.46 7.52 1.10
C SER A 342 -31.51 9.01 1.45
N VAL A 343 -30.92 9.39 2.59
CA VAL A 343 -30.87 10.80 3.05
C VAL A 343 -29.53 11.48 2.80
N CYS A 344 -28.51 10.76 2.33
CA CYS A 344 -27.18 11.30 2.10
C CYS A 344 -27.07 11.90 0.70
N HIS A 345 -27.32 13.21 0.59
CA HIS A 345 -27.30 13.92 -0.70
C HIS A 345 -25.97 13.82 -1.44
N GLY A 346 -24.85 13.82 -0.73
CA GLY A 346 -23.52 13.67 -1.34
C GLY A 346 -23.17 12.22 -1.69
N SER A 347 -23.98 11.23 -1.31
CA SER A 347 -23.61 9.80 -1.37
C SER A 347 -22.26 9.55 -0.70
N ALA A 348 -22.08 10.14 0.48
CA ALA A 348 -20.83 10.11 1.24
C ALA A 348 -20.60 8.78 1.97
N ILE A 349 -21.63 7.96 2.18
CA ILE A 349 -21.55 6.75 3.02
C ILE A 349 -21.48 5.52 2.12
N THR A 350 -20.56 4.61 2.39
CA THR A 350 -20.44 3.32 1.69
C THR A 350 -20.23 2.21 2.71
N HIS A 351 -20.83 1.04 2.48
CA HIS A 351 -20.64 -0.17 3.29
C HIS A 351 -19.96 -1.22 2.41
N SER A 352 -19.04 -2.01 2.96
CA SER A 352 -18.40 -3.11 2.23
C SER A 352 -19.27 -4.37 2.10
N TRP A 353 -20.45 -4.40 2.76
CA TRP A 353 -21.41 -5.52 2.75
C TRP A 353 -22.85 -5.06 2.48
#